data_AF-A0A7V4AXI0-F1
#
_entry.id   AF-A0A7V4AXI0-F1
#
_cell.length_a   1.000
_cell.length_b   1.000
_cell.length_c   1.000
_cell.angle_alpha   90.00
_cell.angle_beta   90.00
_cell.angle_gamma   90.00
#
_symmetry.space_group_name_H-M   'P 1'
#
loop_
_entity.id
_entity.type
_entity.pdbx_description
1 polymer ?
#
loop_
_entity_poly.entity_id
_entity_poly.type
_entity_poly.pdbx_seq_one_letter_code
_entity_poly.pdbx_strand_id
1 'polypeptide(L)'
;MNFSEISIKRPVFVTMMITAIVVLGLNAYTRLPVELFPKVDIPWVTVLTVYPGANPEEIETQITDKLEDEMSALAQQATNAVTLNSQCTVFAESEVVSLIHAQTPRAEIARAVFASIAARVASLARRIGIEAEVALVGGLARSVAFVAALRRELGMEIRVPRDPEFIGA
;
A
#
# COMPACT_ATOMS: atom_id res chain seq x y z
N MET A 1 9.75 -43.83 50.04
CA MET A 1 8.88 -44.72 49.23
C MET A 1 9.24 -44.48 47.77
N ASN A 2 9.83 -45.48 47.11
CA ASN A 2 10.38 -45.34 45.76
C ASN A 2 9.26 -45.36 44.71
N PHE A 3 9.04 -44.27 43.98
CA PHE A 3 8.13 -44.21 42.84
C PHE A 3 8.49 -45.23 41.74
N SER A 4 9.77 -45.63 41.67
CA SER A 4 10.27 -46.63 40.74
C SER A 4 9.76 -48.04 41.04
N GLU A 5 9.58 -48.43 42.31
CA GLU A 5 9.12 -49.78 42.67
C GLU A 5 7.64 -50.00 42.33
N ILE A 6 6.81 -48.95 42.45
CA ILE A 6 5.40 -48.96 42.06
C ILE A 6 5.23 -49.05 40.54
N SER A 7 6.12 -48.41 39.79
CA SER A 7 6.13 -48.50 38.32
C SER A 7 6.52 -49.90 37.82
N ILE A 8 7.42 -50.59 38.52
CA ILE A 8 7.88 -51.94 38.12
C ILE A 8 6.88 -53.04 38.51
N LYS A 9 6.20 -52.93 39.66
CA LYS A 9 5.24 -53.96 40.13
C LYS A 9 3.92 -53.99 39.36
N ARG A 10 3.54 -52.91 38.66
CA ARG A 10 2.32 -52.85 37.84
C ARG A 10 2.62 -52.28 36.45
N PRO A 11 3.32 -53.05 35.59
CA PRO A 11 3.77 -52.57 34.27
C PRO A 11 2.61 -52.11 33.38
N VAL A 12 1.42 -52.71 33.55
CA VAL A 12 0.19 -52.35 32.82
C VAL A 12 -0.25 -50.90 33.10
N PHE A 13 -0.06 -50.40 34.32
CA PHE A 13 -0.43 -49.02 34.66
C PHE A 13 0.45 -48.00 33.94
N VAL A 14 1.76 -48.27 33.89
CA VAL A 14 2.75 -47.39 33.26
C VAL A 14 2.57 -47.35 31.74
N THR A 15 2.31 -48.50 31.10
CA THR A 15 2.08 -48.56 29.65
C THR A 15 0.78 -47.87 29.24
N MET A 16 -0.28 -47.95 30.04
CA MET A 16 -1.53 -47.21 29.78
C MET A 16 -1.32 -45.70 29.86
N MET A 17 -0.55 -45.23 30.85
CA MET A 17 -0.27 -43.80 31.04
C MET A 17 0.56 -43.23 29.88
N ILE A 18 1.60 -43.95 29.45
CA ILE A 18 2.43 -43.54 28.29
C ILE A 18 1.59 -43.55 27.01
N THR A 19 0.79 -44.60 26.78
CA THR A 19 -0.11 -44.68 25.62
C THR A 19 -1.11 -43.53 25.60
N ALA A 20 -1.66 -43.15 26.76
CA ALA A 20 -2.59 -42.02 26.86
C ALA A 20 -1.94 -40.69 26.48
N ILE A 21 -0.70 -40.42 26.94
CA ILE A 21 0.04 -39.20 26.59
C ILE A 21 0.37 -39.17 25.10
N VAL A 22 0.80 -40.30 24.52
CA VAL A 22 1.12 -40.40 23.09
C VAL A 22 -0.13 -40.16 22.23
N VAL A 23 -1.28 -40.76 22.59
CA VAL A 23 -2.54 -40.58 21.85
C VAL A 23 -3.03 -39.13 21.92
N LEU A 24 -2.95 -38.50 23.10
CA LEU A 24 -3.30 -37.09 23.27
C LEU A 24 -2.35 -36.17 22.49
N GLY A 25 -1.04 -36.47 22.49
CA GLY A 25 -0.05 -35.75 21.72
C GLY A 25 -0.27 -35.86 20.21
N LEU A 26 -0.58 -37.06 19.70
CA LEU A 26 -0.92 -37.27 18.30
C LEU A 26 -2.18 -36.51 17.89
N ASN A 27 -3.20 -36.48 18.76
CA ASN A 27 -4.45 -35.74 18.50
C ASN A 27 -4.23 -34.22 18.53
N ALA A 28 -3.38 -33.72 19.43
CA ALA A 28 -3.03 -32.30 19.51
C ALA A 28 -2.18 -31.87 18.31
N TYR A 29 -1.24 -32.70 17.86
CA TYR A 29 -0.39 -32.43 16.71
C TYR A 29 -1.19 -32.25 15.42
N THR A 30 -2.25 -33.04 15.21
CA THR A 30 -3.14 -32.89 14.05
C THR A 30 -4.12 -31.73 14.17
N ARG A 31 -4.27 -31.14 15.36
CA ARG A 31 -5.13 -29.98 15.63
C ARG A 31 -4.37 -28.66 15.74
N LEU A 32 -3.04 -28.67 15.71
CA LEU A 32 -2.27 -27.44 15.65
C LEU A 32 -2.35 -26.86 14.23
N PRO A 33 -2.95 -25.68 14.04
CA PRO A 33 -2.84 -24.97 12.78
C PRO A 33 -1.39 -24.52 12.61
N VAL A 34 -0.72 -25.04 11.59
CA VAL A 34 0.62 -24.57 11.21
C VAL A 34 0.44 -23.25 10.47
N GLU A 35 0.42 -22.14 11.20
CA GLU A 35 0.46 -20.79 10.60
C GLU A 35 1.91 -20.47 10.18
N LEU A 36 2.34 -21.05 9.06
CA LEU A 36 3.64 -20.82 8.43
C LEU A 36 3.78 -19.42 7.79
N PHE A 37 2.69 -18.67 7.75
CA PHE A 37 2.66 -17.28 7.32
C PHE A 37 1.72 -16.53 8.27
N PRO A 38 2.17 -15.47 8.96
CA PRO A 38 1.22 -14.54 9.56
C PRO A 38 0.25 -14.10 8.46
N LYS A 39 -1.05 -14.00 8.78
CA LYS A 39 -2.03 -13.33 7.93
C LYS A 39 -1.68 -11.85 7.87
N VAL A 40 -0.63 -11.51 7.15
CA VAL A 40 -0.44 -10.18 6.60
C VAL A 40 -1.26 -10.22 5.31
N ASP A 41 -2.54 -9.89 5.44
CA ASP A 41 -3.35 -9.52 4.28
C ASP A 41 -2.74 -8.21 3.76
N ILE A 42 -1.62 -8.29 3.01
CA ILE A 42 -1.03 -7.13 2.34
C ILE A 42 -2.00 -6.80 1.21
N PRO A 43 -2.88 -5.80 1.37
CA PRO A 43 -3.84 -5.47 0.34
C PRO A 43 -3.09 -4.60 -0.67
N TRP A 44 -2.48 -5.23 -1.67
CA TRP A 44 -1.86 -4.49 -2.76
C TRP A 44 -2.96 -4.04 -3.73
N VAL A 45 -3.05 -2.74 -3.92
CA VAL A 45 -3.94 -2.13 -4.92
C VAL A 45 -3.06 -1.75 -6.09
N THR A 46 -3.09 -2.56 -7.16
CA THR A 46 -2.40 -2.27 -8.41
C THR A 46 -3.36 -1.55 -9.35
N VAL A 47 -3.00 -0.33 -9.73
CA VAL A 47 -3.68 0.43 -10.79
C VAL A 47 -2.87 0.25 -12.07
N LEU A 48 -3.34 -0.60 -12.97
CA LEU A 48 -2.75 -0.82 -14.29
C LEU A 48 -3.52 0.00 -15.33
N THR A 49 -2.81 0.81 -16.10
CA THR A 49 -3.36 1.48 -17.29
C THR A 49 -2.69 0.90 -18.53
N VAL A 50 -3.47 0.29 -19.42
CA VAL A 50 -2.97 -0.31 -20.66
C VAL A 50 -3.35 0.60 -21.84
N TYR A 51 -2.36 1.01 -22.64
CA TYR A 51 -2.57 1.82 -23.86
C TYR A 51 -1.98 1.11 -25.09
N PRO A 52 -2.80 0.44 -25.92
CA PRO A 52 -2.31 -0.26 -27.11
C PRO A 52 -2.12 0.71 -28.29
N GLY A 53 -0.96 0.70 -28.95
CA GLY A 53 -0.77 1.33 -30.26
C GLY A 53 0.48 2.19 -30.48
N ALA A 54 1.32 2.37 -29.46
CA ALA A 54 2.64 2.99 -29.56
C ALA A 54 3.63 2.19 -28.72
N ASN A 55 4.94 2.32 -28.95
CA ASN A 55 5.92 1.73 -28.05
C ASN A 55 5.76 2.46 -26.70
N PRO A 56 5.21 1.83 -25.64
CA PRO A 56 4.77 2.54 -24.44
C PRO A 56 5.92 3.31 -23.78
N GLU A 57 7.12 2.73 -23.90
CA GLU A 57 8.38 3.24 -23.38
C GLU A 57 8.80 4.58 -24.02
N GLU A 58 8.53 4.82 -25.31
CA GLU A 58 8.85 6.10 -25.96
C GLU A 58 7.88 7.21 -25.56
N ILE A 59 6.58 6.90 -25.43
CA ILE A 59 5.58 7.89 -24.99
C ILE A 59 5.83 8.27 -23.53
N GLU A 60 6.10 7.28 -22.68
CA GLU A 60 6.41 7.47 -21.27
C GLU A 60 7.62 8.39 -21.11
N THR A 61 8.76 8.01 -21.68
CA THR A 61 10.02 8.75 -21.50
C THR A 61 10.07 10.10 -22.21
N GLN A 62 9.48 10.23 -23.41
CA GLN A 62 9.61 11.47 -24.19
C GLN A 62 8.54 12.50 -23.88
N ILE A 63 7.37 12.08 -23.40
CA ILE A 63 6.20 12.96 -23.22
C ILE A 63 5.75 12.95 -21.77
N THR A 64 5.35 11.79 -21.25
CA THR A 64 4.70 11.69 -19.93
C THR A 64 5.65 12.12 -18.81
N ASP A 65 6.86 11.58 -18.76
CA ASP A 65 7.85 11.86 -17.72
C ASP A 65 8.20 13.36 -17.67
N LYS A 66 8.43 13.96 -18.84
CA LYS A 66 8.76 15.39 -18.93
C LYS A 66 7.62 16.27 -18.45
N LEU A 67 6.39 15.95 -18.86
CA LEU A 67 5.21 16.70 -18.43
C LEU A 67 4.97 16.53 -16.93
N GLU A 68 5.16 15.32 -16.40
CA GLU A 68 5.01 15.05 -14.97
C GLU A 68 6.05 15.81 -14.15
N ASP A 69 7.32 15.81 -14.56
CA ASP A 69 8.40 16.55 -13.90
C ASP A 69 8.12 18.06 -13.89
N GLU A 70 7.69 18.63 -15.03
CA GLU A 70 7.32 20.04 -15.13
C GLU A 70 6.11 20.38 -14.24
N MET A 71 5.07 19.54 -14.25
CA MET A 71 3.91 19.74 -13.38
C MET A 71 4.27 19.61 -11.90
N SER A 72 5.15 18.67 -11.55
CA SER A 72 5.64 18.46 -10.18
C SER A 72 6.46 19.66 -9.69
N ALA A 73 7.33 20.20 -10.53
CA ALA A 73 8.09 21.42 -10.25
C ALA A 73 7.17 22.63 -10.08
N LEU A 74 6.15 22.75 -10.94
CA LEU A 74 5.17 23.84 -10.90
C LEU A 74 4.28 23.76 -9.64
N ALA A 75 3.83 22.57 -9.25
CA ALA A 75 3.02 22.35 -8.06
C ALA A 75 3.75 22.74 -6.76
N GLN A 76 5.08 22.59 -6.70
CA GLN A 76 5.89 22.97 -5.54
C GLN A 76 5.99 24.50 -5.34
N GLN A 77 5.74 25.29 -6.39
CA GLN A 77 5.77 26.75 -6.33
C GLN A 77 4.43 27.34 -5.83
N ALA A 78 3.43 26.50 -5.61
CA ALA A 78 2.10 26.96 -5.24
C ALA A 78 2.04 27.44 -3.79
N THR A 79 1.58 28.68 -3.59
CA THR A 79 1.39 29.26 -2.26
C THR A 79 0.04 28.89 -1.66
N ASN A 80 -1.02 28.82 -2.47
CA ASN A 80 -2.39 28.66 -1.96
C ASN A 80 -3.04 27.28 -2.20
N ALA A 81 -3.93 27.03 -1.25
CA ALA A 81 -4.98 26.02 -1.11
C ALA A 81 -6.12 25.97 -2.14
N VAL A 82 -5.94 25.56 -3.40
CA VAL A 82 -7.07 25.21 -4.29
C VAL A 82 -7.39 23.73 -4.18
N THR A 83 -8.69 23.41 -4.14
CA THR A 83 -9.24 22.05 -4.09
C THR A 83 -9.88 21.71 -5.43
N LEU A 84 -9.61 20.49 -5.90
CA LEU A 84 -10.23 19.93 -7.09
C LEU A 84 -11.04 18.69 -6.66
N ASN A 85 -12.34 18.69 -6.95
CA ASN A 85 -13.28 17.69 -6.43
C ASN A 85 -13.40 16.46 -7.33
N SER A 86 -13.10 16.64 -8.61
CA SER A 86 -13.30 15.63 -9.64
C SER A 86 -12.08 14.73 -9.78
N GLN A 87 -12.29 13.42 -9.72
CA GLN A 87 -11.22 12.42 -9.87
C GLN A 87 -11.31 11.65 -11.18
N CYS A 88 -12.44 11.72 -11.90
CA CYS A 88 -12.51 11.19 -13.26
C CYS A 88 -11.87 12.19 -14.23
N THR A 89 -11.19 11.68 -15.26
CA THR A 89 -10.44 12.53 -16.20
C THR A 89 -11.32 13.58 -16.88
N VAL A 90 -12.55 13.23 -17.27
CA VAL A 90 -13.47 14.14 -18.00
C VAL A 90 -13.95 15.29 -17.11
N PHE A 91 -14.33 15.01 -15.86
CA PHE A 91 -14.76 16.05 -14.92
C PHE A 91 -13.57 16.85 -14.40
N ALA A 92 -12.41 16.20 -14.18
CA ALA A 92 -11.18 16.88 -13.79
C ALA A 92 -10.75 17.89 -14.86
N GLU A 93 -10.78 17.52 -16.14
CA GLU A 93 -10.52 18.43 -17.25
C GLU A 93 -11.45 19.65 -17.21
N SER A 94 -12.77 19.42 -17.09
CA SER A 94 -13.76 20.49 -17.04
C SER A 94 -13.55 21.43 -15.83
N GLU A 95 -13.17 20.88 -14.67
CA GLU A 95 -12.90 21.66 -13.45
C GLU A 95 -11.59 22.46 -13.59
N VAL A 96 -10.55 21.88 -14.19
CA VAL A 96 -9.31 22.61 -14.52
C VAL A 96 -9.58 23.76 -15.47
N VAL A 97 -10.38 23.55 -16.53
CA VAL A 97 -10.77 24.63 -17.46
C VAL A 97 -11.52 25.75 -16.73
N SER A 98 -12.40 25.40 -15.79
CA SER A 98 -13.08 26.37 -14.93
C SER A 98 -12.09 27.19 -14.10
N LEU A 99 -11.10 26.54 -13.46
CA LEU A 99 -10.07 27.22 -12.67
C LEU A 99 -9.18 28.14 -13.51
N ILE A 100 -8.89 27.77 -14.76
CA ILE A 100 -8.16 28.61 -15.71
C ILE A 100 -8.97 29.87 -16.04
N HIS A 101 -10.27 29.74 -16.30
CA HIS A 101 -11.15 30.89 -16.53
C HIS A 101 -11.31 31.77 -15.28
N ALA A 102 -11.26 31.18 -14.09
CA ALA A 102 -11.20 31.90 -12.81
C ALA A 102 -9.83 32.57 -12.56
N GLN A 103 -8.90 32.51 -13.52
CA GLN A 103 -7.54 33.07 -13.44
C GLN A 103 -6.72 32.52 -12.27
N THR A 104 -6.98 31.27 -11.89
CA THR A 104 -6.21 30.58 -10.85
C THR A 104 -4.77 30.38 -11.32
N PRO A 105 -3.75 30.67 -10.50
CA PRO A 105 -2.35 30.44 -10.87
C PRO A 105 -2.10 28.97 -11.24
N ARG A 106 -1.34 28.73 -12.32
CA ARG A 106 -1.07 27.36 -12.81
C ARG A 106 -0.43 26.45 -11.76
N ALA A 107 0.41 27.01 -10.89
CA ALA A 107 0.99 26.30 -9.74
C ALA A 107 -0.07 25.75 -8.79
N GLU A 108 -1.09 26.54 -8.47
CA GLU A 108 -2.16 26.12 -7.57
C GLU A 108 -3.05 25.05 -8.19
N ILE A 109 -3.30 25.15 -9.50
CA ILE A 109 -4.01 24.12 -10.26
C ILE A 109 -3.21 22.81 -10.25
N ALA A 110 -1.90 22.86 -10.56
CA ALA A 110 -1.03 21.68 -10.54
C ALA A 110 -1.00 21.02 -9.15
N ARG A 111 -0.88 21.83 -8.08
CA ARG A 111 -0.95 21.33 -6.70
C ARG A 111 -2.32 20.71 -6.38
N ALA A 112 -3.42 21.28 -6.89
CA ALA A 112 -4.77 20.77 -6.68
C ALA A 112 -4.98 19.41 -7.36
N VAL A 113 -4.41 19.20 -8.55
CA VAL A 113 -4.47 17.89 -9.25
C VAL A 113 -3.75 16.81 -8.45
N PHE A 114 -2.52 17.04 -7.99
CA PHE A 114 -1.83 16.06 -7.14
C PHE A 114 -2.57 15.83 -5.81
N ALA A 115 -3.14 16.89 -5.23
CA ALA A 115 -3.91 16.78 -3.99
C ALA A 115 -5.21 15.97 -4.17
N SER A 116 -5.93 16.10 -5.29
CA SER A 116 -7.18 15.35 -5.50
C SER A 116 -6.92 13.85 -5.64
N ILE A 117 -5.83 13.47 -6.31
CA ILE A 117 -5.38 12.07 -6.43
C ILE A 117 -4.94 11.56 -5.06
N ALA A 118 -4.09 12.30 -4.35
CA ALA A 118 -3.62 11.94 -3.01
C ALA A 118 -4.78 11.77 -2.02
N ALA A 119 -5.77 12.67 -2.04
CA ALA A 119 -6.95 12.60 -1.18
C ALA A 119 -7.78 11.35 -1.45
N ARG A 120 -7.88 10.92 -2.72
CA ARG A 120 -8.53 9.65 -3.07
C ARG A 120 -7.78 8.46 -2.51
N VAL A 121 -6.47 8.39 -2.75
CA VAL A 121 -5.62 7.30 -2.25
C VAL A 121 -5.71 7.23 -0.73
N ALA A 122 -5.61 8.36 -0.04
CA ALA A 122 -5.74 8.45 1.40
C ALA A 122 -7.12 8.02 1.92
N SER A 123 -8.20 8.42 1.22
CA SER A 123 -9.56 7.99 1.54
C SER A 123 -9.73 6.48 1.42
N LEU A 124 -9.21 5.87 0.36
CA LEU A 124 -9.25 4.42 0.16
C LEU A 124 -8.41 3.68 1.21
N ALA A 125 -7.19 4.16 1.44
CA ALA A 125 -6.28 3.58 2.43
C ALA A 125 -6.88 3.63 3.85
N ARG A 126 -7.52 4.75 4.24
CA ARG A 126 -8.16 4.86 5.56
C ARG A 126 -9.30 3.86 5.77
N ARG A 127 -10.00 3.45 4.70
CA ARG A 127 -11.11 2.49 4.80
C ARG A 127 -10.68 1.08 5.14
N ILE A 128 -9.44 0.71 4.82
CA ILE A 128 -8.89 -0.63 5.03
C ILE A 128 -8.06 -0.73 6.32
N GLY A 129 -7.81 0.39 7.00
CA GLY A 129 -6.88 0.48 8.12
C GLY A 129 -5.44 0.58 7.61
N ILE A 130 -4.67 1.53 8.15
CA ILE A 130 -3.29 1.78 7.71
C ILE A 130 -2.36 1.57 8.90
N GLU A 131 -1.35 0.73 8.69
CA GLU A 131 -0.29 0.48 9.65
C GLU A 131 0.71 1.66 9.71
N ALA A 132 1.45 1.78 10.82
CA ALA A 132 2.30 2.94 11.08
C ALA A 132 3.48 3.11 10.10
N GLU A 133 3.84 2.09 9.33
CA GLU A 133 4.86 2.15 8.29
C GLU A 133 4.23 2.00 6.90
N VAL A 134 4.19 3.09 6.13
CA VAL A 134 3.65 3.11 4.77
C VAL A 134 4.79 3.26 3.76
N ALA A 135 4.85 2.33 2.80
CA ALA A 135 5.73 2.45 1.64
C ALA A 135 4.92 2.86 0.41
N LEU A 136 5.45 3.80 -0.37
CA LEU A 136 4.91 4.17 -1.68
C LEU A 136 5.79 3.59 -2.78
N VAL A 137 5.16 2.89 -3.73
CA VAL A 137 5.80 2.24 -4.87
C VAL A 137 5.09 2.64 -6.17
N GLY A 138 5.71 2.39 -7.33
CA GLY A 138 5.24 2.79 -8.65
C GLY A 138 5.79 4.14 -9.13
N GLY A 139 5.46 4.53 -10.37
CA GLY A 139 6.02 5.72 -11.04
C GLY A 139 5.78 7.03 -10.28
N LEU A 140 4.58 7.23 -9.73
CA LEU A 140 4.24 8.42 -8.94
C LEU A 140 5.08 8.57 -7.66
N ALA A 141 5.79 7.52 -7.22
CA ALA A 141 6.72 7.62 -6.11
C ALA A 141 7.95 8.48 -6.42
N ARG A 142 8.27 8.71 -7.71
CA ARG A 142 9.33 9.63 -8.16
C ARG A 142 8.89 11.09 -8.08
N SER A 143 7.60 11.37 -8.18
CA SER A 143 7.07 12.73 -8.15
C SER A 143 7.07 13.30 -6.74
N VAL A 144 7.94 14.28 -6.51
CA VAL A 144 8.07 14.97 -5.22
C VAL A 144 6.76 15.65 -4.81
N ALA A 145 6.06 16.28 -5.76
CA ALA A 145 4.78 16.94 -5.50
C ALA A 145 3.70 15.94 -5.05
N PHE A 146 3.64 14.77 -5.68
CA PHE A 146 2.68 13.74 -5.30
C PHE A 146 3.00 13.14 -3.92
N VAL A 147 4.27 12.79 -3.67
CA VAL A 147 4.71 12.28 -2.36
C VAL A 147 4.38 13.28 -1.25
N ALA A 148 4.63 14.58 -1.47
CA ALA A 148 4.30 15.63 -0.52
C ALA A 148 2.78 15.76 -0.30
N ALA A 149 1.99 15.70 -1.38
CA ALA A 149 0.53 15.73 -1.30
C ALA A 149 -0.01 14.52 -0.51
N LEU A 150 0.50 13.32 -0.77
CA LEU A 150 0.07 12.09 -0.13
C LEU A 150 0.45 12.05 1.36
N ARG A 151 1.66 12.52 1.73
CA ARG A 151 2.05 12.68 3.14
C ARG A 151 1.10 13.60 3.89
N ARG A 152 0.72 14.73 3.27
CA ARG A 152 -0.23 15.69 3.86
C ARG A 152 -1.61 15.08 4.07
N GLU A 153 -2.11 14.33 3.09
CA GLU A 153 -3.43 13.70 3.14
C GLU A 153 -3.51 12.50 4.09
N LEU A 154 -2.43 11.73 4.21
CA LEU A 154 -2.35 10.57 5.11
C LEU A 154 -1.97 10.96 6.54
N GLY A 155 -1.26 12.08 6.74
CA GLY A 155 -0.76 12.49 8.05
C GLY A 155 0.29 11.52 8.62
N MET A 156 0.96 10.77 7.75
CA MET A 156 1.93 9.72 8.11
C MET A 156 3.22 9.87 7.31
N GLU A 157 4.30 9.32 7.86
CA GLU A 157 5.55 9.17 7.13
C GLU A 157 5.42 8.12 6.03
N ILE A 158 5.85 8.50 4.83
CA ILE A 158 5.82 7.64 3.64
C ILE A 158 7.26 7.35 3.23
N ARG A 159 7.65 6.08 3.24
CA ARG A 159 8.96 5.62 2.74
C ARG A 159 8.87 5.34 1.24
N VAL A 160 9.81 5.89 0.49
CA VAL A 160 9.98 5.58 -0.95
C VAL A 160 11.22 4.70 -1.06
N PRO A 161 11.09 3.44 -1.51
CA PRO A 161 12.25 2.58 -1.80
C PRO A 161 13.15 3.17 -2.90
N ARG A 162 14.38 2.66 -3.04
CA ARG A 162 15.35 3.18 -4.03
C ARG A 162 14.86 3.04 -5.48
N ASP A 163 14.21 1.92 -5.78
CA ASP A 163 13.76 1.54 -7.12
C ASP A 163 12.24 1.26 -7.09
N PRO A 164 11.40 2.29 -6.85
CA PRO A 164 9.99 2.10 -6.56
C PRO A 164 9.19 1.55 -7.76
N GLU A 165 9.69 1.77 -8.98
CA GLU A 165 9.08 1.32 -10.24
C GLU A 165 9.22 -0.18 -10.49
N PHE A 166 10.22 -0.85 -9.89
CA PHE A 166 10.50 -2.28 -10.10
C PHE A 166 9.95 -3.20 -9.00
N ILE A 167 9.28 -2.66 -7.97
CA ILE A 167 8.78 -3.44 -6.83
C ILE A 167 7.42 -4.11 -7.12
N GLY A 168 6.68 -3.63 -8.14
CA GLY A 168 5.33 -4.10 -8.46
C GLY A 168 5.23 -5.18 -9.55
N ALA A 169 6.35 -5.81 -9.94
CA ALA A 169 6.41 -6.86 -10.97
C ALA A 169 6.13 -8.26 -10.43
#